data_AF-A0AAU2AE35-F1
#
_entry.id   AF-A0AAU2AE35-F1
#
_cell.length_a   1.000
_cell.length_b   1.000
_cell.length_c   1.000
_cell.angle_alpha   90.00
_cell.angle_beta   90.00
_cell.angle_gamma   90.00
#
_symmetry.space_group_name_H-M   'P 1'
#
loop_
_entity.id
_entity.type
_entity.pdbx_description
1 polymer ?
#
loop_
_entity_poly.entity_id
_entity_poly.type
_entity_poly.pdbx_seq_one_letter_code
_entity_poly.pdbx_strand_id
1 'polypeptide(L)'
;MKRDIRIATAVTAGVLVIGGVLTGGAVAAGTDSTPTPGPTVRQQMMTGRQHHAERHGDGTYDVRRDGSCTGYTALASQGTLTVAQKATLVGMAEEEKLAHDLYTAFAEGHDARVFERIASAETRHLTAVRTLLDRYDVTDPTADKPTGEFTDPAVQATYDRLLKQGEDSLSAALAAGRTVETDDIAALTEAVSGLTAPDARQVYTNLLAASERHLAAFEHWLAVERAE
;
A
#
# COMPACT_ATOMS: atom_id res chain seq x y z
N MET A 1 -1.78 43.42 -30.98
CA MET A 1 -0.95 42.47 -30.22
C MET A 1 -1.79 41.91 -29.08
N LYS A 2 -2.40 40.74 -29.26
CA LYS A 2 -3.10 40.01 -28.18
C LYS A 2 -2.05 39.13 -27.50
N ARG A 3 -1.93 39.26 -26.18
CA ARG A 3 -1.01 38.45 -25.37
C ARG A 3 -1.77 37.19 -24.97
N ASP A 4 -1.34 36.05 -25.45
CA ASP A 4 -1.86 34.75 -25.05
C ASP A 4 -1.36 34.43 -23.64
N ILE A 5 -2.26 34.49 -22.66
CA ILE A 5 -2.00 34.09 -21.28
C ILE A 5 -2.22 32.58 -21.22
N ARG A 6 -1.13 31.82 -21.22
CA ARG A 6 -1.15 30.39 -20.90
C ARG A 6 -1.32 30.25 -19.38
N ILE A 7 -2.52 29.95 -18.94
CA ILE A 7 -2.82 29.62 -17.54
C ILE A 7 -2.27 28.19 -17.32
N ALA A 8 -1.08 28.10 -16.74
CA ALA A 8 -0.57 26.85 -16.20
C ALA A 8 -1.30 26.59 -14.89
N THR A 9 -2.35 25.76 -14.95
CA THR A 9 -3.02 25.25 -13.75
C THR A 9 -2.04 24.35 -13.02
N ALA A 10 -1.42 24.89 -11.97
CA ALA A 10 -0.63 24.10 -11.04
C ALA A 10 -1.56 23.17 -10.27
N VAL A 11 -1.63 21.91 -10.69
CA VAL A 11 -2.24 20.83 -9.91
C VAL A 11 -1.36 20.66 -8.68
N THR A 12 -1.75 21.28 -7.58
CA THR A 12 -1.08 21.11 -6.30
C THR A 12 -1.47 19.72 -5.81
N ALA A 13 -0.56 18.76 -5.91
CA ALA A 13 -0.72 17.44 -5.32
C ALA A 13 -0.93 17.62 -3.82
N GLY A 14 -2.19 17.50 -3.38
CA GLY A 14 -2.52 17.52 -1.98
C GLY A 14 -2.18 16.15 -1.42
N VAL A 15 -0.93 16.01 -0.95
CA VAL A 15 -0.45 14.82 -0.26
C VAL A 15 -1.45 14.44 0.82
N LEU A 16 -1.98 13.24 0.74
CA LEU A 16 -2.78 12.63 1.79
C LEU A 16 -1.84 12.44 3.00
N VAL A 17 -1.86 13.38 3.95
CA VAL A 17 -1.08 13.28 5.19
C VAL A 17 -1.79 12.29 6.11
N ILE A 18 -1.66 11.01 5.81
CA ILE A 18 -2.11 9.96 6.73
C ILE A 18 -1.09 9.86 7.86
N GLY A 19 -1.49 10.25 9.08
CA GLY A 19 -0.72 9.96 10.29
C GLY A 19 0.23 11.07 10.80
N GLY A 20 -0.06 12.34 10.52
CA GLY A 20 0.64 13.46 11.18
C GLY A 20 0.19 13.67 12.63
N VAL A 21 0.73 12.90 13.58
CA VAL A 21 0.62 13.25 15.01
C VAL A 21 1.29 14.61 15.22
N LEU A 22 0.53 15.56 15.76
CA LEU A 22 1.03 16.83 16.31
C LEU A 22 2.14 16.54 17.34
N THR A 23 3.40 16.77 16.98
CA THR A 23 4.51 16.76 17.95
C THR A 23 4.51 18.08 18.73
N GLY A 24 3.67 18.14 19.76
CA GLY A 24 3.73 19.20 20.78
C GLY A 24 4.87 18.95 21.78
N GLY A 25 5.89 19.80 21.74
CA GLY A 25 6.55 20.39 22.93
C GLY A 25 7.31 19.52 23.93
N ALA A 26 8.64 19.65 23.87
CA ALA A 26 9.74 19.24 24.76
C ALA A 26 9.54 19.16 26.29
N VAL A 27 10.30 18.26 26.94
CA VAL A 27 11.16 18.57 28.12
C VAL A 27 12.39 17.61 28.26
N ALA A 28 13.57 18.24 28.20
CA ALA A 28 14.82 18.06 28.96
C ALA A 28 15.43 16.68 29.33
N ALA A 29 16.61 16.43 28.73
CA ALA A 29 17.96 16.27 29.33
C ALA A 29 18.26 15.20 30.41
N GLY A 30 19.34 14.43 30.18
CA GLY A 30 20.04 13.68 31.24
C GLY A 30 21.12 12.68 30.80
N THR A 31 22.25 13.19 30.31
CA THR A 31 23.66 12.72 30.44
C THR A 31 24.05 11.22 30.43
N ASP A 32 24.88 10.88 29.44
CA ASP A 32 26.12 10.06 29.42
C ASP A 32 26.41 9.08 30.57
N SER A 33 26.72 7.82 30.21
CA SER A 33 27.89 7.07 30.72
C SER A 33 28.09 5.72 29.98
N THR A 34 29.23 5.59 29.30
CA THR A 34 29.98 4.34 29.02
C THR A 34 31.47 4.68 29.26
N PRO A 35 32.42 3.75 29.61
CA PRO A 35 32.62 2.49 28.87
C PRO A 35 33.39 1.28 29.55
N THR A 36 33.34 0.11 28.87
CA THR A 36 34.33 -1.03 28.71
C THR A 36 34.85 -1.90 29.89
N PRO A 37 35.61 -3.03 29.67
CA PRO A 37 35.63 -4.11 28.64
C PRO A 37 35.75 -5.59 29.13
N GLY A 38 35.44 -6.56 28.24
CA GLY A 38 36.19 -7.83 27.99
C GLY A 38 35.74 -9.15 28.67
N PRO A 39 36.22 -10.35 28.23
CA PRO A 39 37.15 -10.64 27.12
C PRO A 39 36.66 -11.68 26.07
N THR A 40 37.50 -11.78 25.05
CA THR A 40 37.54 -12.63 23.85
C THR A 40 37.72 -14.12 24.14
N VAL A 41 37.04 -14.99 23.39
CA VAL A 41 37.50 -16.37 23.14
C VAL A 41 37.48 -16.67 21.62
N ARG A 42 38.43 -17.53 21.28
CA ARG A 42 39.16 -17.72 20.04
C ARG A 42 38.44 -18.66 19.06
N GLN A 43 38.71 -18.39 17.79
CA GLN A 43 38.44 -19.14 16.57
C GLN A 43 38.90 -20.61 16.60
N GLN A 44 38.10 -21.53 16.02
CA GLN A 44 38.65 -22.68 15.29
C GLN A 44 37.73 -23.16 14.16
N MET A 45 38.32 -23.24 12.97
CA MET A 45 37.79 -23.82 11.73
C MET A 45 37.86 -25.35 11.75
N MET A 46 37.10 -26.03 10.87
CA MET A 46 37.43 -27.24 10.05
C MET A 46 36.10 -27.76 9.45
N THR A 47 35.80 -27.50 8.17
CA THR A 47 36.00 -28.41 7.01
C THR A 47 35.46 -29.83 7.18
N GLY A 48 34.44 -30.19 6.38
CA GLY A 48 33.93 -31.56 6.29
C GLY A 48 32.86 -31.74 5.23
N ARG A 49 33.27 -31.73 3.95
CA ARG A 49 32.48 -32.19 2.80
C ARG A 49 32.57 -33.70 2.73
N GLN A 50 31.45 -34.43 2.83
CA GLN A 50 31.35 -35.80 2.30
C GLN A 50 29.97 -36.02 1.68
N HIS A 51 29.99 -36.33 0.38
CA HIS A 51 28.88 -36.89 -0.38
C HIS A 51 28.85 -38.40 -0.13
N HIS A 52 27.67 -38.97 0.09
CA HIS A 52 27.36 -40.32 -0.35
C HIS A 52 25.88 -40.40 -0.71
N ALA A 53 25.63 -40.72 -1.98
CA ALA A 53 24.34 -41.15 -2.49
C ALA A 53 24.08 -42.59 -2.03
N GLU A 54 22.81 -42.96 -1.80
CA GLU A 54 22.12 -44.01 -2.58
C GLU A 54 20.72 -44.36 -2.04
N ARG A 55 19.78 -44.40 -2.99
CA ARG A 55 18.64 -45.31 -3.17
C ARG A 55 17.34 -45.20 -2.36
N HIS A 56 16.31 -44.87 -3.16
CA HIS A 56 15.02 -45.54 -3.37
C HIS A 56 14.05 -45.79 -2.20
N GLY A 57 12.86 -45.19 -2.37
CA GLY A 57 11.61 -45.96 -2.31
C GLY A 57 10.46 -45.23 -1.63
N ASP A 58 9.41 -44.95 -2.41
CA ASP A 58 8.01 -44.77 -1.99
C ASP A 58 7.70 -43.48 -1.19
N GLY A 59 6.83 -42.56 -1.57
CA GLY A 59 5.79 -42.50 -2.60
C GLY A 59 4.89 -41.33 -2.19
N THR A 60 4.04 -40.87 -3.12
CA THR A 60 3.05 -39.78 -2.97
C THR A 60 3.72 -38.38 -2.88
N TYR A 61 3.45 -37.40 -3.75
CA TYR A 61 2.18 -36.97 -4.34
C TYR A 61 2.44 -36.40 -5.74
N ASP A 62 1.81 -36.99 -6.75
CA ASP A 62 1.69 -36.45 -8.11
C ASP A 62 0.71 -35.27 -8.03
N VAL A 63 1.21 -34.03 -7.88
CA VAL A 63 0.38 -32.83 -8.00
C VAL A 63 0.16 -32.58 -9.49
N ARG A 64 -0.78 -33.34 -10.05
CA ARG A 64 -1.43 -32.98 -11.29
C ARG A 64 -2.25 -31.73 -11.03
N ARG A 65 -2.04 -30.74 -11.90
CA ARG A 65 -2.93 -29.62 -12.17
C ARG A 65 -4.39 -30.04 -12.08
N ASP A 66 -5.05 -29.70 -10.99
CA ASP A 66 -6.45 -29.27 -11.01
C ASP A 66 -6.47 -27.78 -10.66
N GLY A 67 -7.30 -27.03 -11.39
CA GLY A 67 -7.35 -25.58 -11.35
C GLY A 67 -8.06 -25.04 -10.12
N SER A 68 -7.58 -25.37 -8.93
CA SER A 68 -8.01 -24.75 -7.67
C SER A 68 -6.90 -23.87 -7.11
N CYS A 69 -6.85 -22.62 -7.58
CA CYS A 69 -5.99 -21.59 -6.98
C CYS A 69 -6.60 -21.08 -5.67
N THR A 70 -6.77 -21.93 -4.66
CA THR A 70 -6.83 -21.46 -3.26
C THR A 70 -5.41 -21.16 -2.80
N GLY A 71 -4.75 -20.24 -3.52
CA GLY A 71 -3.43 -19.72 -3.21
C GLY A 71 -3.54 -18.60 -2.19
N TYR A 72 -4.13 -18.89 -1.02
CA TYR A 72 -3.89 -18.04 0.14
C TYR A 72 -2.46 -18.34 0.58
N THR A 73 -1.50 -17.51 0.16
CA THR A 73 -0.24 -17.44 0.89
C THR A 73 -0.61 -17.15 2.33
N ALA A 74 -0.39 -18.13 3.21
CA ALA A 74 -0.67 -17.95 4.62
C ALA A 74 0.04 -16.68 5.10
N LEU A 75 -0.69 -15.81 5.79
CA LEU A 75 -0.09 -14.63 6.40
C LEU A 75 1.02 -15.07 7.34
N ALA A 76 2.11 -14.30 7.37
CA ALA A 76 3.19 -14.52 8.31
C ALA A 76 2.69 -14.48 9.76
N SER A 77 3.56 -14.90 10.68
CA SER A 77 3.30 -14.83 12.12
C SER A 77 2.95 -13.39 12.53
N GLN A 78 1.90 -13.24 13.32
CA GLN A 78 1.49 -11.95 13.85
C GLN A 78 2.60 -11.36 14.72
N GLY A 79 2.95 -10.10 14.46
CA GLY A 79 3.89 -9.34 15.26
C GLY A 79 3.21 -8.44 16.28
N THR A 80 3.82 -7.30 16.56
CA THR A 80 3.28 -6.24 17.39
C THR A 80 3.34 -4.92 16.64
N LEU A 81 2.25 -4.14 16.68
CA LEU A 81 2.23 -2.78 16.18
C LEU A 81 2.24 -1.77 17.33
N THR A 82 3.01 -0.71 17.16
CA THR A 82 2.94 0.48 18.01
C THR A 82 1.61 1.22 17.80
N VAL A 83 1.27 2.15 18.70
CA VAL A 83 0.09 3.02 18.55
C VAL A 83 0.12 3.79 17.23
N ALA A 84 1.29 4.32 16.86
CA ALA A 84 1.47 5.03 15.60
C ALA A 84 1.23 4.12 14.38
N GLN A 85 1.77 2.90 14.39
CA GLN A 85 1.56 1.94 13.29
C GLN A 85 0.12 1.46 13.19
N LYS A 86 -0.61 1.35 14.31
CA LYS A 86 -2.06 1.09 14.29
C LYS A 86 -2.82 2.26 13.67
N ALA A 87 -2.43 3.50 13.96
CA ALA A 87 -3.03 4.67 13.33
C ALA A 87 -2.75 4.72 11.82
N THR A 88 -1.52 4.37 11.39
CA THR A 88 -1.21 4.17 9.96
C THR A 88 -2.11 3.12 9.34
N LEU A 89 -2.32 1.97 10.01
CA LEU A 89 -3.18 0.89 9.51
C LEU A 89 -4.64 1.33 9.29
N VAL A 90 -5.19 2.18 10.17
CA VAL A 90 -6.52 2.79 9.99
C VAL A 90 -6.55 3.60 8.70
N GLY A 91 -5.55 4.44 8.48
CA GLY A 91 -5.48 5.26 7.29
C GLY A 91 -5.30 4.47 6.00
N MET A 92 -4.50 3.40 6.01
CA MET A 92 -4.38 2.48 4.86
C MET A 92 -5.73 1.88 4.47
N ALA A 93 -6.60 1.58 5.44
CA ALA A 93 -7.94 1.06 5.11
C ALA A 93 -8.80 2.10 4.37
N GLU A 94 -8.76 3.36 4.81
CA GLU A 94 -9.50 4.43 4.14
C GLU A 94 -8.91 4.79 2.77
N GLU A 95 -7.59 4.71 2.59
CA GLU A 95 -6.92 4.94 1.32
C GLU A 95 -7.28 3.86 0.27
N GLU A 96 -7.24 2.59 0.64
CA GLU A 96 -7.65 1.48 -0.22
C GLU A 96 -9.12 1.56 -0.61
N LYS A 97 -10.00 1.96 0.33
CA LYS A 97 -11.41 2.23 0.01
C LYS A 97 -11.55 3.43 -0.92
N LEU A 98 -10.77 4.48 -0.72
CA LEU A 98 -10.79 5.67 -1.59
C LEU A 98 -10.42 5.29 -3.02
N ALA A 99 -9.33 4.55 -3.20
CA ALA A 99 -8.90 4.06 -4.50
C ALA A 99 -10.00 3.20 -5.15
N HIS A 100 -10.53 2.21 -4.43
CA HIS A 100 -11.63 1.37 -4.88
C HIS A 100 -12.83 2.20 -5.37
N ASP A 101 -13.38 3.04 -4.50
CA ASP A 101 -14.63 3.77 -4.78
C ASP A 101 -14.44 4.78 -5.92
N LEU A 102 -13.27 5.42 -5.99
CA LEU A 102 -12.94 6.38 -7.04
C LEU A 102 -12.83 5.68 -8.41
N TYR A 103 -12.16 4.53 -8.47
CA TYR A 103 -11.99 3.79 -9.71
C TYR A 103 -13.30 3.13 -10.17
N THR A 104 -14.13 2.67 -9.24
CA THR A 104 -15.48 2.22 -9.58
C THR A 104 -16.29 3.36 -10.22
N ALA A 105 -16.28 4.56 -9.64
CA ALA A 105 -16.98 5.71 -10.20
C ALA A 105 -16.45 6.08 -11.61
N PHE A 106 -15.13 6.04 -11.83
CA PHE A 106 -14.56 6.32 -13.14
C PHE A 106 -14.83 5.24 -14.19
N ALA A 107 -14.93 3.96 -13.78
CA ALA A 107 -15.31 2.88 -14.68
C ALA A 107 -16.75 3.03 -15.21
N GLU A 108 -17.65 3.65 -14.43
CA GLU A 108 -19.02 3.94 -14.87
C GLU A 108 -19.08 5.14 -15.83
N GLY A 109 -18.23 6.14 -15.62
CA GLY A 109 -18.20 7.38 -16.41
C GLY A 109 -17.35 7.32 -17.69
N HIS A 110 -16.37 6.42 -17.76
CA HIS A 110 -15.38 6.37 -18.84
C HIS A 110 -15.18 4.93 -19.35
N ASP A 111 -15.07 4.75 -20.68
CA ASP A 111 -14.81 3.45 -21.30
C ASP A 111 -13.31 3.08 -21.25
N ALA A 112 -12.80 2.86 -20.03
CA ALA A 112 -11.42 2.49 -19.80
C ALA A 112 -11.32 1.31 -18.82
N ARG A 113 -11.07 0.12 -19.38
CA ARG A 113 -10.92 -1.15 -18.64
C ARG A 113 -9.87 -1.15 -17.52
N VAL A 114 -8.98 -0.15 -17.49
CA VAL A 114 -7.99 0.03 -16.43
C VAL A 114 -8.66 0.26 -15.08
N PHE A 115 -9.72 1.08 -15.03
CA PHE A 115 -10.42 1.39 -13.77
C PHE A 115 -11.09 0.15 -13.17
N GLU A 116 -11.83 -0.62 -13.97
CA GLU A 116 -12.48 -1.87 -13.51
C GLU A 116 -11.46 -2.87 -12.94
N ARG A 117 -10.32 -3.03 -13.61
CA ARG A 117 -9.28 -3.98 -13.22
C ARG A 117 -8.62 -3.58 -11.91
N ILE A 118 -8.30 -2.29 -11.77
CA ILE A 118 -7.63 -1.77 -10.58
C ILE A 118 -8.61 -1.74 -9.41
N ALA A 119 -9.86 -1.30 -9.58
CA ALA A 119 -10.89 -1.39 -8.53
C ALA A 119 -11.06 -2.82 -7.98
N SER A 120 -11.01 -3.84 -8.85
CA SER A 120 -11.03 -5.24 -8.40
C SER A 120 -9.78 -5.64 -7.58
N ALA A 121 -8.63 -5.04 -7.85
CA ALA A 121 -7.43 -5.21 -7.04
C ALA A 121 -7.58 -4.50 -5.68
N GLU A 122 -8.08 -3.27 -5.65
CA GLU A 122 -8.28 -2.51 -4.39
C GLU A 122 -9.27 -3.18 -3.44
N THR A 123 -10.28 -3.89 -3.97
CA THR A 123 -11.14 -4.76 -3.15
C THR A 123 -10.32 -5.78 -2.35
N ARG A 124 -9.29 -6.37 -2.98
CA ARG A 124 -8.44 -7.39 -2.35
C ARG A 124 -7.44 -6.76 -1.40
N HIS A 125 -6.92 -5.58 -1.72
CA HIS A 125 -6.04 -4.83 -0.83
C HIS A 125 -6.77 -4.42 0.44
N LEU A 126 -7.96 -3.81 0.33
CA LEU A 126 -8.79 -3.47 1.49
C LEU A 126 -9.13 -4.72 2.33
N THR A 127 -9.39 -5.85 1.69
CA THR A 127 -9.60 -7.13 2.41
C THR A 127 -8.36 -7.57 3.19
N ALA A 128 -7.17 -7.42 2.61
CA ALA A 128 -5.91 -7.73 3.28
C ALA A 128 -5.65 -6.77 4.47
N VAL A 129 -5.93 -5.48 4.31
CA VAL A 129 -5.83 -4.47 5.37
C VAL A 129 -6.82 -4.75 6.50
N ARG A 130 -8.08 -5.08 6.19
CA ARG A 130 -9.09 -5.50 7.18
C ARG A 130 -8.65 -6.74 7.97
N THR A 131 -7.99 -7.69 7.31
CA THR A 131 -7.42 -8.85 8.02
C THR A 131 -6.37 -8.42 9.05
N LEU A 132 -5.56 -7.39 8.76
CA LEU A 132 -4.63 -6.83 9.76
C LEU A 132 -5.38 -6.05 10.86
N LEU A 133 -6.39 -5.25 10.52
CA LEU A 133 -7.20 -4.53 11.49
C LEU A 133 -7.76 -5.49 12.56
N ASP A 134 -8.34 -6.61 12.12
CA ASP A 134 -8.84 -7.67 12.99
C ASP A 134 -7.73 -8.29 13.85
N ARG A 135 -6.59 -8.66 13.25
CA ARG A 135 -5.44 -9.27 13.96
C ARG A 135 -4.87 -8.37 15.06
N TYR A 136 -4.90 -7.06 14.83
CA TYR A 136 -4.34 -6.07 15.74
C TYR A 136 -5.37 -5.41 16.66
N ASP A 137 -6.62 -5.90 16.65
CA ASP A 137 -7.73 -5.38 17.45
C ASP A 137 -7.90 -3.86 17.24
N VAL A 138 -7.97 -3.47 15.97
CA VAL A 138 -8.17 -2.09 15.51
C VAL A 138 -9.51 -2.01 14.81
N THR A 139 -10.36 -1.05 15.21
CA THR A 139 -11.66 -0.83 14.57
C THR A 139 -11.47 -0.42 13.11
N ASP A 140 -12.19 -1.09 12.20
CA ASP A 140 -12.22 -0.73 10.78
C ASP A 140 -12.95 0.61 10.57
N PRO A 141 -12.28 1.68 10.10
CA PRO A 141 -12.90 2.98 9.84
C PRO A 141 -13.82 2.97 8.62
N THR A 142 -13.75 1.92 7.80
CA THR A 142 -14.52 1.77 6.56
C THR A 142 -15.77 0.91 6.73
N ALA A 143 -15.94 0.29 7.91
CA ALA A 143 -17.10 -0.55 8.19
C ALA A 143 -18.40 0.26 8.08
N ASP A 144 -19.39 -0.32 7.40
CA ASP A 144 -20.71 0.27 7.18
C ASP A 144 -20.71 1.63 6.47
N LYS A 145 -19.59 2.03 5.85
CA LYS A 145 -19.51 3.24 5.04
C LYS A 145 -20.03 2.98 3.63
N PRO A 146 -21.03 3.76 3.17
CA PRO A 146 -21.42 3.76 1.77
C PRO A 146 -20.25 4.07 0.82
N THR A 147 -20.41 3.70 -0.44
CA THR A 147 -19.50 4.10 -1.52
C THR A 147 -19.36 5.62 -1.54
N GLY A 148 -18.13 6.11 -1.59
CA GLY A 148 -17.81 7.53 -1.60
C GLY A 148 -17.89 8.24 -0.24
N GLU A 149 -18.20 7.51 0.85
CA GLU A 149 -18.19 8.06 2.21
C GLU A 149 -17.00 7.56 3.04
N PHE A 150 -16.37 8.47 3.79
CA PHE A 150 -15.18 8.21 4.59
C PHE A 150 -15.34 8.71 6.04
N THR A 151 -14.60 8.10 6.96
CA THR A 151 -14.58 8.51 8.38
C THR A 151 -13.69 9.72 8.58
N ASP A 152 -12.49 9.74 7.99
CA ASP A 152 -11.60 10.90 8.05
C ASP A 152 -12.06 11.99 7.06
N PRO A 153 -12.37 13.22 7.54
CA PRO A 153 -12.75 14.33 6.67
C PRO A 153 -11.69 14.71 5.62
N ALA A 154 -10.40 14.46 5.88
CA ALA A 154 -9.33 14.71 4.92
C ALA A 154 -9.36 13.70 3.76
N VAL A 155 -9.71 12.44 4.04
CA VAL A 155 -9.93 11.41 3.02
C VAL A 155 -11.16 11.76 2.19
N GLN A 156 -12.27 12.15 2.85
CA GLN A 156 -13.48 12.62 2.15
C GLN A 156 -13.18 13.78 1.19
N ALA A 157 -12.48 14.81 1.67
CA ALA A 157 -12.12 15.96 0.85
C ALA A 157 -11.21 15.59 -0.33
N THR A 158 -10.36 14.57 -0.16
CA THR A 158 -9.51 14.05 -1.24
C THR A 158 -10.34 13.31 -2.28
N TYR A 159 -11.25 12.43 -1.85
CA TYR A 159 -12.19 11.73 -2.73
C TYR A 159 -13.02 12.72 -3.55
N ASP A 160 -13.69 13.68 -2.90
CA ASP A 160 -14.57 14.66 -3.55
C ASP A 160 -13.81 15.48 -4.60
N ARG A 161 -12.58 15.89 -4.28
CA ARG A 161 -11.71 16.65 -5.18
C ARG A 161 -11.32 15.82 -6.40
N LEU A 162 -10.86 14.59 -6.20
CA LEU A 162 -10.38 13.74 -7.28
C LEU A 162 -11.51 13.25 -8.17
N LEU A 163 -12.66 12.91 -7.59
CA LEU A 163 -13.86 12.55 -8.34
C LEU A 163 -14.25 13.69 -9.27
N LYS A 164 -14.38 14.91 -8.71
CA LYS A 164 -14.70 16.11 -9.50
C LYS A 164 -13.68 16.40 -10.60
N GLN A 165 -12.39 16.19 -10.33
CA GLN A 165 -11.36 16.33 -11.36
C GLN A 165 -11.56 15.31 -12.49
N GLY A 166 -11.85 14.05 -12.16
CA GLY A 166 -11.99 12.99 -13.15
C GLY A 166 -13.29 13.03 -13.96
N GLU A 167 -14.32 13.72 -13.48
CA GLU A 167 -15.55 13.98 -14.25
C GLU A 167 -15.29 14.83 -15.51
N ASP A 168 -14.21 15.63 -15.54
CA ASP A 168 -13.93 16.54 -16.65
C ASP A 168 -13.57 15.80 -17.96
N SER A 169 -12.81 14.70 -17.88
CA SER A 169 -12.38 13.90 -19.04
C SER A 169 -11.70 12.59 -18.62
N LEU A 170 -11.59 11.64 -19.55
CA LEU A 170 -10.82 10.39 -19.34
C LEU A 170 -9.37 10.70 -18.94
N SER A 171 -8.71 11.63 -19.63
CA SER A 171 -7.36 12.11 -19.25
C SER A 171 -7.29 12.60 -17.80
N ALA A 172 -8.30 13.34 -17.33
CA ALA A 172 -8.33 13.87 -15.97
C ALA A 172 -8.59 12.78 -14.93
N ALA A 173 -9.42 11.78 -15.24
CA ALA A 173 -9.66 10.60 -14.42
C ALA A 173 -8.41 9.72 -14.29
N LEU A 174 -7.71 9.48 -15.40
CA LEU A 174 -6.43 8.74 -15.39
C LEU A 174 -5.35 9.50 -14.61
N ALA A 175 -5.34 10.83 -14.69
CA ALA A 175 -4.45 11.66 -13.88
C ALA A 175 -4.80 11.61 -12.38
N ALA A 176 -6.08 11.53 -12.03
CA ALA A 176 -6.52 11.32 -10.66
C ALA A 176 -6.06 9.95 -10.12
N GLY A 177 -6.20 8.88 -10.91
CA GLY A 177 -5.66 7.56 -10.56
C GLY A 177 -4.15 7.57 -10.35
N ARG A 178 -3.38 8.20 -11.27
CA ARG A 178 -1.94 8.41 -11.08
C ARG A 178 -1.62 9.11 -9.76
N THR A 179 -2.41 10.11 -9.37
CA THR A 179 -2.22 10.82 -8.09
C THR A 179 -2.42 9.89 -6.90
N VAL A 180 -3.51 9.12 -6.87
CA VAL A 180 -3.79 8.16 -5.79
C VAL A 180 -2.64 7.16 -5.64
N GLU A 181 -2.22 6.50 -6.73
CA GLU A 181 -1.15 5.49 -6.65
C GLU A 181 0.20 6.09 -6.26
N THR A 182 0.46 7.35 -6.60
CA THR A 182 1.70 8.04 -6.17
C THR A 182 1.69 8.30 -4.67
N ASP A 183 0.55 8.73 -4.13
CA ASP A 183 0.39 9.00 -2.70
C ASP A 183 0.48 7.69 -1.90
N ASP A 184 -0.14 6.61 -2.38
CA ASP A 184 -0.13 5.29 -1.74
C ASP A 184 1.28 4.68 -1.71
N ILE A 185 2.02 4.74 -2.82
CA ILE A 185 3.44 4.32 -2.86
C ILE A 185 4.27 5.08 -1.82
N ALA A 186 4.06 6.39 -1.68
CA ALA A 186 4.79 7.20 -0.72
C ALA A 186 4.44 6.82 0.73
N ALA A 187 3.16 6.64 1.02
CA ALA A 187 2.66 6.27 2.34
C ALA A 187 3.14 4.85 2.73
N LEU A 188 3.04 3.88 1.83
CA LEU A 188 3.50 2.51 2.06
C LEU A 188 5.02 2.41 2.21
N THR A 189 5.77 3.18 1.43
CA THR A 189 7.24 3.25 1.56
C THR A 189 7.64 3.71 2.97
N GLU A 190 6.99 4.75 3.48
CA GLU A 190 7.21 5.23 4.84
C GLU A 190 6.72 4.21 5.88
N ALA A 191 5.53 3.64 5.70
CA ALA A 191 4.94 2.70 6.64
C ALA A 191 5.76 1.40 6.80
N VAL A 192 6.41 0.94 5.72
CA VAL A 192 7.31 -0.23 5.74
C VAL A 192 8.63 0.09 6.46
N SER A 193 9.04 1.36 6.51
CA SER A 193 10.21 1.81 7.24
C SER A 193 9.99 1.62 8.76
N GLY A 194 10.82 0.80 9.41
CA GLY A 194 10.70 0.53 10.85
C GLY A 194 9.60 -0.46 11.27
N LEU A 195 8.81 -1.02 10.34
CA LEU A 195 7.78 -2.02 10.65
C LEU A 195 8.35 -3.41 10.94
N THR A 196 8.41 -3.85 12.19
CA THR A 196 9.00 -5.16 12.52
C THR A 196 7.99 -6.32 12.52
N ALA A 197 6.69 -6.02 12.51
CA ALA A 197 5.62 -7.01 12.44
C ALA A 197 5.65 -7.77 11.08
N PRO A 198 5.94 -9.09 11.07
CA PRO A 198 6.16 -9.82 9.81
C PRO A 198 4.94 -9.87 8.89
N ASP A 199 3.74 -10.02 9.46
CA ASP A 199 2.48 -10.08 8.72
C ASP A 199 2.10 -8.73 8.13
N ALA A 200 2.18 -7.65 8.91
CA ALA A 200 1.91 -6.30 8.43
C ALA A 200 2.92 -5.90 7.34
N ARG A 201 4.22 -6.23 7.52
CA ARG A 201 5.25 -6.00 6.51
C ARG A 201 4.96 -6.78 5.22
N GLN A 202 4.53 -8.04 5.31
CA GLN A 202 4.16 -8.84 4.15
C GLN A 202 3.02 -8.18 3.36
N VAL A 203 1.96 -7.74 4.03
CA VAL A 203 0.83 -7.06 3.38
C VAL A 203 1.28 -5.74 2.76
N TYR A 204 1.95 -4.85 3.51
CA TYR A 204 2.34 -3.54 2.99
C TYR A 204 3.33 -3.63 1.81
N THR A 205 4.25 -4.60 1.82
CA THR A 205 5.12 -4.82 0.66
C THR A 205 4.36 -5.33 -0.57
N ASN A 206 3.31 -6.14 -0.38
CA ASN A 206 2.47 -6.60 -1.48
C ASN A 206 1.62 -5.47 -2.06
N LEU A 207 1.04 -4.63 -1.20
CA LEU A 207 0.32 -3.41 -1.58
C LEU A 207 1.25 -2.48 -2.36
N LEU A 208 2.42 -2.15 -1.81
CA LEU A 208 3.39 -1.26 -2.47
C LEU A 208 3.74 -1.73 -3.89
N ALA A 209 4.03 -3.02 -4.04
CA ALA A 209 4.33 -3.58 -5.35
C ALA A 209 3.11 -3.55 -6.30
N ALA A 210 1.88 -3.59 -5.79
CA ALA A 210 0.67 -3.45 -6.56
C ALA A 210 0.43 -2.00 -7.00
N SER A 211 0.56 -1.05 -6.09
CA SER A 211 0.43 0.39 -6.37
C SER A 211 1.45 0.85 -7.41
N GLU A 212 2.68 0.34 -7.38
CA GLU A 212 3.69 0.55 -8.44
C GLU A 212 3.20 0.06 -9.82
N ARG A 213 2.51 -1.09 -9.87
CA ARG A 213 1.94 -1.61 -11.14
C ARG A 213 0.72 -0.82 -11.59
N HIS A 214 -0.12 -0.37 -10.65
CA HIS A 214 -1.26 0.48 -10.94
C HIS A 214 -0.81 1.84 -11.50
N LEU A 215 0.20 2.46 -10.87
CA LEU A 215 0.82 3.69 -11.35
C LEU A 215 1.33 3.53 -12.79
N ALA A 216 2.10 2.47 -13.04
CA ALA A 216 2.61 2.18 -14.39
C ALA A 216 1.47 1.98 -15.41
N ALA A 217 0.35 1.38 -15.00
CA ALA A 217 -0.82 1.24 -15.85
C ALA A 217 -1.46 2.61 -16.16
N PHE A 218 -1.70 3.46 -15.17
CA PHE A 218 -2.25 4.81 -15.40
C PHE A 218 -1.33 5.66 -16.28
N GLU A 219 -0.02 5.60 -16.07
CA GLU A 219 0.96 6.30 -16.92
C GLU A 219 0.93 5.81 -18.37
N HIS A 220 0.79 4.50 -18.57
CA HIS A 220 0.65 3.92 -19.91
C HIS A 220 -0.63 4.41 -20.61
N TRP A 221 -1.78 4.35 -19.93
CA TRP A 221 -3.05 4.82 -20.50
C TRP A 221 -3.05 6.32 -20.80
N LEU A 222 -2.44 7.13 -19.91
CA LEU A 222 -2.24 8.56 -20.18
C LEU A 222 -1.37 8.82 -21.41
N ALA A 223 -0.39 7.97 -21.68
CA ALA A 223 0.45 8.09 -22.87
C ALA A 223 -0.32 7.74 -24.15
N VAL A 224 -1.18 6.71 -24.09
CA VAL A 224 -2.05 6.31 -25.20
C VAL A 224 -3.06 7.42 -25.51
N GLU A 225 -3.78 7.92 -24.52
CA GLU A 225 -4.80 8.98 -24.67
C GLU A 225 -4.23 10.28 -25.25
N ARG A 226 -2.97 10.62 -24.94
CA ARG A 226 -2.31 11.80 -25.52
C ARG A 226 -1.85 11.63 -26.96
N ALA A 227 -1.79 10.40 -27.46
CA ALA A 227 -1.36 10.10 -28.82
C ALA A 227 -2.52 10.07 -29.82
N GLU A 228 -3.76 10.03 -29.34
CA GLU A 228 -5.00 10.13 -30.13
C GLU A 228 -5.44 11.60 -30.31
#